data_AF-A0A6C0AHT0-F1
#
_entry.id   AF-A0A6C0AHT0-F1
#
_cell.length_a   1.000
_cell.length_b   1.000
_cell.length_c   1.000
_cell.angle_alpha   90.00
_cell.angle_beta   90.00
_cell.angle_gamma   90.00
#
_symmetry.space_group_name_H-M   'P 1'
#
loop_
_entity.id
_entity.type
_entity.pdbx_description
1 polymer ?
#
loop_
_entity_poly.entity_id
_entity_poly.type
_entity_poly.pdbx_seq_one_letter_code
_entity_poly.pdbx_strand_id
1 'polypeptide(L)'
;MKPVFIPHPETDWVEVSIHAEVIYLESHLDKLDWEELSRNPNAIPLLEQNMDKIDWLWFLHNPNQYPFLKKHWGHAQEKINWNVLSRTPEATPFLKEHLDKINWYYLCQMPDAISLIEQHPDKIDWGGLSCNSAAIDLLTQNQDKINWRTLCENKNPRVIPLLESRITEIFSYNLRVTAFDQNICWYQLSINPIALPLFEKYPGNIHWNNACRNPALVPLFEKNLHHVIWHYLCIYINDMSFLEKHIDKLNAECWSELSKRAVAVPLLEKYPEHIDWVRLSLNAGAIHLLEQYPEKIDWGFLSANRNGSHLLFRLDHLRMREDNDAFKEELTAYVFEPGRLMRLCTHFDIDFRNYLQVY
;
A
#
# COMPACT_ATOMS: atom_id res chain seq x y z
N MET A 1 16.61 -21.31 -17.91
CA MET A 1 15.59 -21.06 -18.95
C MET A 1 14.66 -19.99 -18.44
N LYS A 2 14.36 -18.96 -19.24
CA LYS A 2 13.31 -18.00 -18.87
C LYS A 2 11.95 -18.69 -19.07
N PRO A 3 11.03 -18.63 -18.09
CA PRO A 3 9.68 -19.15 -18.29
C PRO A 3 8.96 -18.35 -19.37
N VAL A 4 8.09 -19.04 -20.12
CA VAL A 4 7.19 -18.42 -21.09
C VAL A 4 5.78 -18.54 -20.56
N PHE A 5 5.04 -17.44 -20.59
CA PHE A 5 3.69 -17.38 -20.04
C PHE A 5 2.65 -17.09 -21.12
N ILE A 6 1.48 -17.72 -20.98
CA ILE A 6 0.27 -17.42 -21.73
C ILE A 6 -0.67 -16.65 -20.79
N PRO A 7 -0.96 -15.37 -21.07
CA PRO A 7 -1.91 -14.60 -20.29
C PRO A 7 -3.35 -15.08 -20.53
N HIS A 8 -4.21 -14.94 -19.52
CA HIS A 8 -5.64 -15.14 -19.68
C HIS A 8 -6.22 -14.14 -20.71
N PRO A 9 -7.20 -14.52 -21.54
CA PRO A 9 -7.77 -13.62 -22.56
C PRO A 9 -8.37 -12.33 -21.97
N GLU A 10 -8.86 -12.40 -20.73
CA GLU A 10 -9.47 -11.28 -20.00
C GLU A 10 -8.47 -10.53 -19.09
N THR A 11 -7.16 -10.74 -19.27
CA THR A 11 -6.14 -9.96 -18.56
C THR A 11 -6.28 -8.48 -18.88
N ASP A 12 -6.50 -7.67 -17.83
CA ASP A 12 -6.43 -6.22 -17.93
C ASP A 12 -4.95 -5.79 -17.86
N TRP A 13 -4.44 -5.32 -19.00
CA TRP A 13 -3.04 -4.93 -19.15
C TRP A 13 -2.68 -3.65 -18.40
N VAL A 14 -3.66 -2.77 -18.16
CA VAL A 14 -3.45 -1.56 -17.36
C VAL A 14 -3.20 -1.98 -15.92
N GLU A 15 -4.07 -2.83 -15.36
CA GLU A 15 -3.97 -3.27 -13.96
C GLU A 15 -2.71 -4.09 -13.67
N VAL A 16 -2.33 -5.05 -14.53
CA VAL A 16 -1.09 -5.81 -14.33
C VAL A 16 0.16 -4.93 -14.47
N SER A 17 0.11 -3.86 -15.28
CA SER A 17 1.23 -2.93 -15.44
C SER A 17 1.58 -2.24 -14.12
N ILE A 18 0.63 -2.08 -13.19
CA ILE A 18 0.81 -1.40 -11.90
C ILE A 18 1.73 -2.19 -10.95
N HIS A 19 1.70 -3.53 -11.01
CA HIS A 19 2.29 -4.36 -9.94
C HIS A 19 2.99 -5.63 -10.39
N ALA A 20 2.66 -6.19 -11.56
CA ALA A 20 3.17 -7.49 -11.95
C ALA A 20 4.69 -7.47 -12.11
N GLU A 21 5.31 -8.62 -11.86
CA GLU A 21 6.75 -8.80 -12.08
C GLU A 21 7.09 -8.74 -13.56
N VAL A 22 8.28 -8.21 -13.89
CA VAL A 22 8.75 -8.04 -15.27
C VAL A 22 8.72 -9.35 -16.06
N ILE A 23 8.89 -10.50 -15.40
CA ILE A 23 8.87 -11.81 -16.04
C ILE A 23 7.52 -12.14 -16.71
N TYR A 24 6.41 -11.56 -16.24
CA TYR A 24 5.09 -11.70 -16.85
C TYR A 24 4.84 -10.66 -17.97
N LEU A 25 5.63 -9.59 -18.00
CA LEU A 25 5.40 -8.42 -18.84
C LEU A 25 6.35 -8.34 -20.05
N GLU A 26 7.57 -8.86 -19.94
CA GLU A 26 8.65 -8.64 -20.92
C GLU A 26 8.34 -9.16 -22.34
N SER A 27 7.47 -10.17 -22.48
CA SER A 27 7.03 -10.71 -23.76
C SER A 27 5.84 -9.98 -24.40
N HIS A 28 5.28 -8.97 -23.72
CA HIS A 28 4.00 -8.33 -24.08
C HIS A 28 4.07 -6.80 -24.04
N LEU A 29 5.23 -6.23 -24.40
CA LEU A 29 5.51 -4.79 -24.34
C LEU A 29 4.54 -3.92 -25.13
N ASP A 30 3.90 -4.47 -26.16
CA ASP A 30 2.90 -3.82 -27.01
C ASP A 30 1.57 -3.60 -26.31
N LYS A 31 1.30 -4.32 -25.21
CA LYS A 31 0.05 -4.25 -24.46
C LYS A 31 0.17 -3.43 -23.17
N LEU A 32 1.38 -3.16 -22.72
CA LEU A 32 1.62 -2.49 -21.44
C LEU A 32 1.20 -1.03 -21.49
N ASP A 33 0.58 -0.59 -20.39
CA ASP A 33 0.37 0.82 -20.11
C ASP A 33 1.66 1.38 -19.47
N TRP A 34 2.38 2.23 -20.21
CA TRP A 34 3.67 2.77 -19.75
C TRP A 34 3.53 3.83 -18.65
N GLU A 35 2.38 4.47 -18.52
CA GLU A 35 2.10 5.40 -17.42
C GLU A 35 1.98 4.63 -16.09
N GLU A 36 1.19 3.55 -16.10
CA GLU A 36 1.03 2.67 -14.94
C GLU A 36 2.30 1.85 -14.65
N LEU A 37 3.01 1.40 -15.70
CA LEU A 37 4.28 0.69 -15.53
C LEU A 37 5.35 1.58 -14.88
N SER A 38 5.32 2.89 -15.13
CA SER A 38 6.29 3.83 -14.56
C SER A 38 6.22 3.89 -13.03
N ARG A 39 5.05 3.66 -12.41
CA ARG A 39 4.92 3.59 -10.94
C ARG A 39 5.14 2.19 -10.36
N ASN A 40 5.29 1.17 -11.20
CA ASN A 40 5.46 -0.23 -10.77
C ASN A 40 6.85 -0.46 -10.15
N PRO A 41 6.95 -0.87 -8.87
CA PRO A 41 8.23 -1.12 -8.20
C PRO A 41 9.07 -2.20 -8.89
N ASN A 42 8.44 -3.19 -9.50
CA ASN A 42 9.08 -4.34 -10.11
C ASN A 42 9.61 -4.02 -11.53
N ALA A 43 9.13 -2.94 -12.15
CA ALA A 43 9.41 -2.61 -13.54
C ALA A 43 10.74 -1.89 -13.80
N ILE A 44 11.53 -1.57 -12.77
CA ILE A 44 12.80 -0.83 -12.92
C ILE A 44 13.72 -1.43 -14.01
N PRO A 45 13.97 -2.75 -14.09
CA PRO A 45 14.81 -3.31 -15.15
C PRO A 45 14.26 -3.08 -16.56
N LEU A 46 12.93 -3.05 -16.71
CA LEU A 46 12.27 -2.83 -17.99
C LEU A 46 12.26 -1.33 -18.37
N LEU A 47 12.06 -0.44 -17.38
CA LEU A 47 12.14 1.02 -17.55
C LEU A 47 13.57 1.46 -17.93
N GLU A 48 14.60 0.85 -17.33
CA GLU A 48 16.01 1.10 -17.69
C GLU A 48 16.30 0.78 -19.17
N GLN A 49 15.64 -0.23 -19.73
CA GLN A 49 15.80 -0.62 -21.14
C GLN A 49 14.97 0.23 -22.11
N ASN A 50 13.99 0.99 -21.60
CA ASN A 50 13.02 1.76 -22.38
C ASN A 50 12.86 3.18 -21.82
N MET A 51 13.98 3.88 -21.57
CA MET A 51 13.98 5.18 -20.90
C MET A 51 13.16 6.27 -21.62
N ASP A 52 12.98 6.13 -22.94
CA ASP A 52 12.17 7.02 -23.77
C ASP A 52 10.66 6.90 -23.50
N LYS A 53 10.22 5.76 -22.95
CA LYS A 53 8.81 5.49 -22.63
C LYS A 53 8.42 5.80 -21.19
N ILE A 54 9.37 6.18 -20.35
CA ILE A 54 9.10 6.51 -18.95
C ILE A 54 8.21 7.76 -18.90
N ASP A 55 7.04 7.61 -18.29
CA ASP A 55 6.27 8.76 -17.85
C ASP A 55 6.88 9.28 -16.54
N TRP A 56 7.53 10.44 -16.61
CA TRP A 56 8.26 11.01 -15.47
C TRP A 56 7.35 11.54 -14.38
N LEU A 57 6.10 11.92 -14.69
CA LEU A 57 5.14 12.36 -13.70
C LEU A 57 4.72 11.18 -12.82
N TRP A 58 4.38 10.05 -13.46
CA TRP A 58 3.99 8.82 -12.76
C TRP A 58 5.18 8.10 -12.12
N PHE A 59 6.36 8.15 -12.74
CA PHE A 59 7.59 7.56 -12.19
C PHE A 59 7.96 8.11 -10.82
N LEU A 60 7.64 9.39 -10.54
CA LEU A 60 7.89 9.99 -9.23
C LEU A 60 7.05 9.37 -8.10
N HIS A 61 6.04 8.56 -8.42
CA HIS A 61 5.28 7.74 -7.47
C HIS A 61 5.84 6.31 -7.31
N ASN A 62 6.88 5.94 -8.06
CA ASN A 62 7.56 4.66 -7.92
C ASN A 62 8.38 4.65 -6.61
N PRO A 63 8.21 3.65 -5.72
CA PRO A 63 9.00 3.59 -4.48
C PRO A 63 10.50 3.43 -4.74
N ASN A 64 10.90 2.95 -5.93
CA ASN A 64 12.29 2.81 -6.34
C ASN A 64 12.78 4.00 -7.20
N GLN A 65 12.04 5.11 -7.25
CA GLN A 65 12.39 6.28 -8.08
C GLN A 65 13.74 6.88 -7.71
N TYR A 66 14.02 7.08 -6.41
CA TYR A 66 15.21 7.84 -6.01
C TYR A 66 16.53 7.15 -6.37
N PRO A 67 16.72 5.83 -6.10
CA PRO A 67 17.88 5.09 -6.58
C PRO A 67 18.08 5.21 -8.10
N PHE A 68 17.00 5.12 -8.88
CA PHE A 68 17.04 5.28 -10.33
C PHE A 68 17.44 6.71 -10.74
N LEU A 69 16.81 7.74 -10.16
CA LEU A 69 17.14 9.14 -10.44
C LEU A 69 18.59 9.46 -10.11
N LYS A 70 19.10 8.95 -8.99
CA LYS A 70 20.50 9.13 -8.59
C LYS A 70 21.47 8.52 -9.61
N LYS A 71 21.16 7.32 -10.11
CA LYS A 71 21.97 6.61 -11.12
C LYS A 71 21.90 7.29 -12.49
N HIS A 72 20.74 7.83 -12.86
CA HIS A 72 20.47 8.38 -14.20
C HIS A 72 20.23 9.90 -14.21
N TRP A 73 20.81 10.64 -13.25
CA TRP A 73 20.51 12.06 -13.01
C TRP A 73 20.63 12.93 -14.26
N GLY A 74 21.67 12.70 -15.08
CA GLY A 74 21.89 13.46 -16.31
C GLY A 74 20.69 13.46 -17.28
N HIS A 75 19.93 12.36 -17.32
CA HIS A 75 18.72 12.23 -18.16
C HIS A 75 17.45 12.73 -17.47
N ALA A 76 17.44 12.76 -16.14
CA ALA A 76 16.25 13.05 -15.35
C ALA A 76 16.16 14.51 -14.87
N GLN A 77 17.29 15.21 -14.75
CA GLN A 77 17.39 16.52 -14.10
C GLN A 77 16.40 17.58 -14.64
N GLU A 78 16.11 17.58 -15.94
CA GLU A 78 15.17 18.54 -16.56
C GLU A 78 13.70 18.12 -16.46
N LYS A 79 13.44 16.86 -16.07
CA LYS A 79 12.11 16.24 -16.03
C LYS A 79 11.55 16.09 -14.62
N ILE A 80 12.37 16.32 -13.60
CA ILE A 80 12.02 16.11 -12.19
C ILE A 80 11.20 17.27 -11.62
N ASN A 81 10.21 16.92 -10.82
CA ASN A 81 9.48 17.85 -9.99
C ASN A 81 10.11 17.94 -8.58
N TRP A 82 10.75 19.06 -8.27
CA TRP A 82 11.40 19.32 -6.97
C TRP A 82 10.43 19.26 -5.78
N ASN A 83 9.13 19.51 -5.98
CA ASN A 83 8.13 19.34 -4.93
C ASN A 83 7.95 17.87 -4.54
N VAL A 84 8.16 16.95 -5.47
CA VAL A 84 8.10 15.51 -5.19
C VAL A 84 9.36 15.05 -4.46
N LEU A 85 10.55 15.49 -4.90
CA LEU A 85 11.78 15.20 -4.15
C LEU A 85 11.74 15.77 -2.73
N SER A 86 11.19 16.98 -2.56
CA SER A 86 11.04 17.64 -1.25
C SER A 86 10.03 16.95 -0.33
N ARG A 87 9.35 15.89 -0.79
CA ARG A 87 8.51 14.99 0.04
C ARG A 87 9.03 13.54 0.06
N THR A 88 10.24 13.28 -0.45
CA THR A 88 10.86 11.95 -0.50
C THR A 88 11.93 11.82 0.59
N PRO A 89 11.71 11.00 1.64
CA PRO A 89 12.68 10.80 2.72
C PRO A 89 14.09 10.43 2.26
N GLU A 90 14.19 9.50 1.31
CA GLU A 90 15.44 8.98 0.76
C GLU A 90 16.23 10.05 0.01
N ALA A 91 15.56 11.09 -0.50
CA ALA A 91 16.18 12.21 -1.19
C ALA A 91 16.79 13.26 -0.26
N THR A 92 16.55 13.18 1.06
CA THR A 92 17.04 14.18 2.02
C THR A 92 18.54 14.45 1.92
N PRO A 93 19.44 13.46 1.81
CA PRO A 93 20.87 13.71 1.62
C PRO A 93 21.18 14.47 0.33
N PHE A 94 20.47 14.20 -0.75
CA PHE A 94 20.63 14.89 -2.04
C PHE A 94 20.10 16.33 -1.96
N LEU A 95 18.95 16.55 -1.31
CA LEU A 95 18.39 17.89 -1.12
C LEU A 95 19.31 18.82 -0.33
N LYS A 96 20.12 18.29 0.59
CA LYS A 96 21.14 19.08 1.33
C LYS A 96 22.15 19.76 0.41
N GLU A 97 22.43 19.20 -0.76
CA GLU A 97 23.34 19.76 -1.75
C GLU A 97 22.64 20.78 -2.69
N HIS A 98 21.31 20.88 -2.61
CA HIS A 98 20.46 21.68 -3.50
C HIS A 98 19.42 22.50 -2.72
N LEU A 99 19.86 23.19 -1.66
CA LEU A 99 18.98 23.93 -0.74
C LEU A 99 18.10 24.98 -1.44
N ASP A 100 18.56 25.55 -2.57
CA ASP A 100 17.83 26.55 -3.36
C ASP A 100 16.61 25.97 -4.10
N LYS A 101 16.55 24.65 -4.25
CA LYS A 101 15.46 23.95 -4.95
C LYS A 101 14.43 23.33 -4.02
N ILE A 102 14.71 23.29 -2.71
CA ILE A 102 13.82 22.70 -1.72
C ILE A 102 12.51 23.47 -1.66
N ASN A 103 11.40 22.74 -1.75
CA ASN A 103 10.11 23.24 -1.31
C ASN A 103 9.96 22.99 0.20
N TRP A 104 10.20 24.03 0.98
CA TRP A 104 10.22 23.94 2.44
C TRP A 104 8.86 23.61 3.05
N TYR A 105 7.74 23.98 2.41
CA TYR A 105 6.42 23.55 2.87
C TYR A 105 6.27 22.02 2.86
N TYR A 106 6.76 21.33 1.83
CA TYR A 106 6.73 19.87 1.79
C TYR A 106 7.80 19.23 2.68
N LEU A 107 9.01 19.78 2.68
CA LEU A 107 10.10 19.28 3.53
C LEU A 107 9.72 19.34 5.02
N CYS A 108 9.11 20.46 5.45
CA CYS A 108 8.71 20.65 6.85
C CYS A 108 7.70 19.62 7.34
N GLN A 109 6.97 18.94 6.48
CA GLN A 109 6.02 17.89 6.85
C GLN A 109 6.71 16.53 7.10
N MET A 110 7.94 16.34 6.62
CA MET A 110 8.65 15.07 6.67
C MET A 110 9.35 14.86 8.01
N PRO A 111 9.01 13.79 8.77
CA PRO A 111 9.70 13.48 10.03
C PRO A 111 11.21 13.31 9.87
N ASP A 112 11.63 12.64 8.79
CA ASP A 112 13.05 12.33 8.53
C ASP A 112 13.90 13.56 8.20
N ALA A 113 13.26 14.68 7.84
CA ALA A 113 13.92 15.94 7.52
C ALA A 113 14.14 16.85 8.75
N ILE A 114 13.70 16.46 9.96
CA ILE A 114 13.73 17.33 11.15
C ILE A 114 15.12 17.92 11.42
N SER A 115 16.18 17.11 11.29
CA SER A 115 17.57 17.56 11.48
C SER A 115 18.02 18.62 10.47
N LEU A 116 17.50 18.59 9.25
CA LEU A 116 17.77 19.60 8.23
C LEU A 116 16.95 20.87 8.49
N ILE A 117 15.69 20.71 8.90
CA ILE A 117 14.79 21.82 9.22
C ILE A 117 15.37 22.66 10.38
N GLU A 118 15.89 22.02 11.43
CA GLU A 118 16.49 22.70 12.59
C GLU A 118 17.74 23.54 12.23
N GLN A 119 18.44 23.18 11.15
CA GLN A 119 19.61 23.93 10.66
C GLN A 119 19.25 25.19 9.87
N HIS A 120 17.98 25.33 9.45
CA HIS A 120 17.49 26.42 8.60
C HIS A 120 16.23 27.07 9.19
N PRO A 121 16.32 27.68 10.39
CA PRO A 121 15.16 28.23 11.09
C PRO A 121 14.43 29.34 10.31
N ASP A 122 15.12 30.04 9.41
CA ASP A 122 14.54 31.07 8.54
C ASP A 122 13.64 30.52 7.42
N LYS A 123 13.73 29.20 7.17
CA LYS A 123 12.97 28.51 6.11
C LYS A 123 11.78 27.71 6.62
N ILE A 124 11.57 27.68 7.94
CA ILE A 124 10.51 26.88 8.54
C ILE A 124 9.14 27.36 8.07
N ASP A 125 8.41 26.47 7.39
CA ASP A 125 6.98 26.60 7.21
C ASP A 125 6.26 26.00 8.42
N TRP A 126 5.74 26.85 9.31
CA TRP A 126 5.11 26.40 10.57
C TRP A 126 3.79 25.64 10.37
N GLY A 127 3.10 25.86 9.25
CA GLY A 127 1.91 25.09 8.89
C GLY A 127 2.27 23.63 8.57
N GLY A 128 3.23 23.43 7.67
CA GLY A 128 3.77 22.12 7.35
C GLY A 128 4.45 21.45 8.54
N LEU A 129 5.18 22.22 9.36
CA LEU A 129 5.82 21.68 10.56
C LEU A 129 4.81 21.19 11.61
N SER A 130 3.64 21.83 11.72
CA SER A 130 2.65 21.48 12.74
C SER A 130 2.09 20.06 12.56
N CYS A 131 2.01 19.52 11.34
CA CYS A 131 1.63 18.13 11.11
C CYS A 131 2.82 17.14 11.12
N ASN A 132 4.06 17.63 11.28
CA ASN A 132 5.25 16.79 11.34
C ASN A 132 5.36 16.06 12.68
N SER A 133 5.36 14.73 12.66
CA SER A 133 5.38 13.91 13.87
C SER A 133 6.71 13.93 14.62
N ALA A 134 7.82 14.35 14.00
CA ALA A 134 9.11 14.52 14.68
C ALA A 134 9.30 15.91 15.31
N ALA A 135 8.43 16.88 14.99
CA ALA A 135 8.63 18.29 15.36
C ALA A 135 8.07 18.69 16.73
N ILE A 136 7.60 17.75 17.55
CA ILE A 136 6.91 18.06 18.82
C ILE A 136 7.73 18.98 19.74
N ASP A 137 9.04 18.75 19.85
CA ASP A 137 9.90 19.52 20.74
C ASP A 137 10.05 20.97 20.25
N LEU A 138 10.22 21.16 18.94
CA LEU A 138 10.30 22.48 18.30
C LEU A 138 8.96 23.24 18.38
N LEU A 139 7.83 22.55 18.18
CA LEU A 139 6.49 23.12 18.33
C LEU A 139 6.21 23.52 19.78
N THR A 140 6.61 22.71 20.76
CA THR A 140 6.43 23.00 22.19
C THR A 140 7.18 24.27 22.62
N GLN A 141 8.33 24.54 22.02
CA GLN A 141 9.13 25.75 22.27
C GLN A 141 8.59 26.99 21.56
N ASN A 142 7.73 26.84 20.55
CA ASN A 142 7.24 27.92 19.68
C ASN A 142 5.71 27.84 19.53
N GLN A 143 4.98 27.76 20.65
CA GLN A 143 3.52 27.54 20.64
C GLN A 143 2.73 28.66 19.92
N ASP A 144 3.26 29.87 19.89
CA ASP A 144 2.69 31.03 19.18
C ASP A 144 2.67 30.85 17.65
N LYS A 145 3.49 29.95 17.13
CA LYS A 145 3.60 29.68 15.69
C LYS A 145 2.85 28.43 15.24
N ILE A 146 2.28 27.68 16.18
CA ILE A 146 1.55 26.44 15.87
C ILE A 146 0.34 26.79 15.02
N ASN A 147 0.21 26.08 13.89
CA ASN A 147 -1.05 26.00 13.17
C ASN A 147 -1.86 24.84 13.77
N TRP A 148 -2.80 25.19 14.66
CA TRP A 148 -3.59 24.26 15.45
C TRP A 148 -4.47 23.36 14.59
N ARG A 149 -4.91 23.87 13.44
CA ARG A 149 -5.68 23.08 12.48
C ARG A 149 -4.85 21.92 11.94
N THR A 150 -3.64 22.19 11.44
CA THR A 150 -2.73 21.15 10.94
C THR A 150 -2.12 20.30 12.04
N LEU A 151 -2.01 20.82 13.27
CA LEU A 151 -1.61 20.00 14.43
C LEU A 151 -2.61 18.88 14.72
N CYS A 152 -3.90 19.06 14.40
CA CYS A 152 -4.91 18.01 14.51
C CYS A 152 -4.67 16.84 13.54
N GLU A 153 -3.81 16.99 12.53
CA GLU A 153 -3.37 15.92 11.61
C GLU A 153 -2.16 15.16 12.15
N ASN A 154 -1.45 15.72 13.13
CA ASN A 154 -0.23 15.16 13.68
C ASN A 154 -0.53 13.83 14.39
N LYS A 155 0.23 12.79 14.03
CA LYS A 155 0.06 11.43 14.54
C LYS A 155 0.99 11.10 15.71
N ASN A 156 1.79 12.05 16.20
CA ASN A 156 2.60 11.86 17.40
C ASN A 156 1.74 12.02 18.67
N PRO A 157 1.56 10.98 19.51
CA PRO A 157 0.74 11.07 20.72
C PRO A 157 1.19 12.16 21.71
N ARG A 158 2.46 12.61 21.65
CA ARG A 158 2.99 13.69 22.50
C ARG A 158 2.35 15.05 22.21
N VAL A 159 1.58 15.21 21.12
CA VAL A 159 0.81 16.45 20.84
C VAL A 159 -0.49 16.56 21.65
N ILE A 160 -0.98 15.45 22.24
CA ILE A 160 -2.27 15.44 22.96
C ILE A 160 -2.33 16.49 24.07
N PRO A 161 -1.30 16.67 24.94
CA PRO A 161 -1.32 17.72 25.96
C PRO A 161 -1.41 19.14 25.38
N LEU A 162 -0.78 19.40 24.22
CA LEU A 162 -0.87 20.71 23.55
C LEU A 162 -2.29 20.95 23.04
N LEU A 163 -2.88 19.96 22.36
CA LEU A 163 -4.26 20.04 21.88
C LEU A 163 -5.25 20.22 23.05
N GLU A 164 -5.07 19.47 24.14
CA GLU A 164 -5.93 19.55 25.32
C GLU A 164 -5.84 20.90 26.03
N SER A 165 -4.63 21.45 26.18
CA SER A 165 -4.41 22.81 26.70
C SER A 165 -5.16 23.83 25.86
N ARG A 166 -5.02 23.75 24.54
CA ARG A 166 -5.69 24.66 23.60
C ARG A 166 -7.21 24.53 23.63
N ILE A 167 -7.74 23.31 23.68
CA ILE A 167 -9.17 23.05 23.82
C ILE A 167 -9.71 23.70 25.11
N THR A 168 -8.97 23.54 26.21
CA THR A 168 -9.34 24.13 27.51
C THR A 168 -9.34 25.65 27.43
N GLU A 169 -8.31 26.26 26.84
CA GLU A 169 -8.23 27.71 26.63
C GLU A 169 -9.46 28.23 25.84
N ILE A 170 -9.80 27.59 24.71
CA ILE A 170 -10.93 28.00 23.87
C ILE A 170 -12.24 27.95 24.66
N PHE A 171 -12.50 26.85 25.38
CA PHE A 171 -13.74 26.67 26.13
C PHE A 171 -13.82 27.54 27.39
N SER A 172 -12.73 27.64 28.17
CA SER A 172 -12.71 28.40 29.42
C SER A 172 -12.88 29.90 29.20
N TYR A 173 -12.31 30.44 28.12
CA TYR A 173 -12.35 31.87 27.84
C TYR A 173 -13.42 32.26 26.81
N ASN A 174 -14.27 31.32 26.37
CA ASN A 174 -15.27 31.50 25.32
C ASN A 174 -14.70 32.27 24.11
N LEU A 175 -13.46 31.93 23.73
CA LEU A 175 -12.72 32.65 22.72
C LEU A 175 -13.43 32.50 21.38
N ARG A 176 -13.83 33.63 20.79
CA ARG A 176 -14.24 33.66 19.38
C ARG A 176 -12.99 33.55 18.51
N VAL A 177 -12.56 32.31 18.28
CA VAL A 177 -11.46 32.02 17.36
C VAL A 177 -11.97 32.17 15.93
N THR A 178 -11.69 33.31 15.31
CA THR A 178 -12.07 33.62 13.92
C THR A 178 -10.98 33.26 12.91
N ALA A 179 -9.73 33.21 13.36
CA ALA A 179 -8.59 32.82 12.53
C ALA A 179 -8.60 31.30 12.29
N PHE A 180 -8.49 30.91 11.02
CA PHE A 180 -8.68 29.54 10.56
C PHE A 180 -7.62 28.55 11.09
N ASP A 181 -6.39 29.03 11.24
CA ASP A 181 -5.21 28.33 11.75
C ASP A 181 -5.21 28.17 13.29
N GLN A 182 -6.05 28.94 13.98
CA GLN A 182 -6.08 29.01 15.44
C GLN A 182 -7.10 28.07 16.10
N ASN A 183 -7.98 27.45 15.30
CA ASN A 183 -9.09 26.64 15.81
C ASN A 183 -8.77 25.13 15.82
N ILE A 184 -9.43 24.40 16.70
CA ILE A 184 -9.34 22.93 16.78
C ILE A 184 -10.22 22.32 15.69
N CYS A 185 -9.61 21.50 14.84
CA CYS A 185 -10.32 20.82 13.76
C CYS A 185 -10.85 19.46 14.24
N TRP A 186 -12.01 19.45 14.90
CA TRP A 186 -12.66 18.22 15.38
C TRP A 186 -12.97 17.20 14.29
N TYR A 187 -13.29 17.68 13.09
CA TYR A 187 -13.42 16.85 11.89
C TYR A 187 -12.15 16.02 11.64
N GLN A 188 -10.99 16.67 11.72
CA GLN A 188 -9.70 16.02 11.48
C GLN A 188 -9.28 15.11 12.63
N LEU A 189 -9.53 15.53 13.88
CA LEU A 189 -9.32 14.67 15.04
C LEU A 189 -10.16 13.39 14.96
N SER A 190 -11.37 13.46 14.40
CA SER A 190 -12.26 12.30 14.27
C SER A 190 -11.66 11.19 13.40
N ILE A 191 -10.81 11.53 12.43
CA ILE A 191 -10.04 10.55 11.63
C ILE A 191 -8.62 10.29 12.15
N ASN A 192 -8.18 10.98 13.21
CA ASN A 192 -6.83 10.86 13.73
C ASN A 192 -6.71 9.69 14.73
N PRO A 193 -5.81 8.70 14.50
CA PRO A 193 -5.68 7.54 15.38
C PRO A 193 -5.26 7.87 16.83
N ILE A 194 -4.68 9.04 17.10
CA ILE A 194 -4.29 9.41 18.47
C ILE A 194 -5.40 10.07 19.28
N ALA A 195 -6.55 10.37 18.67
CA ALA A 195 -7.57 11.24 19.26
C ALA A 195 -8.48 10.58 20.31
N LEU A 196 -8.36 9.27 20.55
CA LEU A 196 -9.20 8.55 21.51
C LEU A 196 -9.27 9.24 22.89
N PRO A 197 -8.14 9.63 23.54
CA PRO A 197 -8.19 10.29 24.86
C PRO A 197 -8.92 11.64 24.84
N LEU A 198 -8.84 12.38 23.72
CA LEU A 198 -9.56 13.65 23.58
C LEU A 198 -11.08 13.40 23.49
N PHE A 199 -11.51 12.38 22.76
CA PHE A 199 -12.94 12.08 22.61
C PHE A 199 -13.57 11.40 23.83
N GLU A 200 -12.77 10.70 24.65
CA GLU A 200 -13.23 10.27 25.97
C GLU A 200 -13.56 11.46 26.87
N LYS A 201 -12.79 12.55 26.79
CA LYS A 201 -13.01 13.77 27.57
C LYS A 201 -14.04 14.72 26.95
N TYR A 202 -14.11 14.78 25.62
CA TYR A 202 -14.93 15.73 24.87
C TYR A 202 -15.86 15.04 23.84
N PRO A 203 -16.75 14.11 24.28
CA PRO A 203 -17.53 13.27 23.37
C PRO A 203 -18.51 14.05 22.47
N GLY A 204 -18.94 15.24 22.90
CA GLY A 204 -19.85 16.10 22.12
C GLY A 204 -19.24 16.67 20.84
N ASN A 205 -17.92 16.53 20.64
CA ASN A 205 -17.23 17.03 19.45
C ASN A 205 -16.88 15.92 18.44
N ILE A 206 -17.35 14.69 18.66
CA ILE A 206 -17.11 13.58 17.74
C ILE A 206 -17.93 13.80 16.47
N HIS A 207 -17.26 13.86 15.32
CA HIS A 207 -17.93 13.77 14.02
C HIS A 207 -18.07 12.30 13.64
N TRP A 208 -19.20 11.66 13.98
CA TRP A 208 -19.37 10.22 13.84
C TRP A 208 -19.16 9.66 12.42
N ASN A 209 -19.54 10.41 11.37
CA ASN A 209 -19.25 10.04 9.98
C ASN A 209 -17.76 9.84 9.72
N ASN A 210 -16.93 10.70 10.33
CA ASN A 210 -15.48 10.66 10.25
C ASN A 210 -14.90 9.64 11.22
N ALA A 211 -15.43 9.57 12.44
CA ALA A 211 -15.01 8.61 13.45
C ALA A 211 -15.12 7.18 12.94
N CYS A 212 -16.18 6.83 12.20
CA CYS A 212 -16.34 5.50 11.60
C CYS A 212 -15.23 5.12 10.59
N ARG A 213 -14.39 6.07 10.16
CA ARG A 213 -13.20 5.83 9.33
C ARG A 213 -11.92 5.64 10.15
N ASN A 214 -12.02 5.69 11.49
CA ASN A 214 -10.93 5.65 12.42
C ASN A 214 -10.99 4.39 13.30
N PRO A 215 -10.23 3.33 12.96
CA PRO A 215 -10.26 2.09 13.73
C PRO A 215 -9.77 2.26 15.17
N ALA A 216 -9.03 3.33 15.50
CA ALA A 216 -8.60 3.58 16.88
C ALA A 216 -9.76 3.96 17.81
N LEU A 217 -10.93 4.32 17.26
CA LEU A 217 -12.11 4.73 18.03
C LEU A 217 -13.11 3.58 18.25
N VAL A 218 -12.76 2.33 17.92
CA VAL A 218 -13.58 1.15 18.23
C VAL A 218 -14.09 1.11 19.68
N PRO A 219 -13.29 1.44 20.72
CA PRO A 219 -13.79 1.50 22.10
C PRO A 219 -14.96 2.47 22.33
N LEU A 220 -15.10 3.51 21.51
CA LEU A 220 -16.22 4.45 21.58
C LEU A 220 -17.47 3.90 20.88
N PHE A 221 -17.31 3.09 19.83
CA PHE A 221 -18.44 2.49 19.09
C PHE A 221 -19.19 1.46 19.94
N GLU A 222 -18.51 0.69 20.78
CA GLU A 222 -19.15 -0.26 21.69
C GLU A 222 -20.22 0.38 22.57
N LYS A 223 -20.03 1.65 22.96
CA LYS A 223 -20.95 2.41 23.80
C LYS A 223 -21.97 3.23 22.99
N ASN A 224 -21.78 3.35 21.67
CA ASN A 224 -22.51 4.29 20.81
C ASN A 224 -22.92 3.67 19.47
N LEU A 225 -23.42 2.43 19.48
CA LEU A 225 -23.77 1.68 18.25
C LEU A 225 -24.74 2.42 17.31
N HIS A 226 -25.63 3.25 17.84
CA HIS A 226 -26.59 4.03 17.05
C HIS A 226 -25.95 5.13 16.18
N HIS A 227 -24.71 5.51 16.48
CA HIS A 227 -23.93 6.44 15.67
C HIS A 227 -23.04 5.76 14.63
N VAL A 228 -22.94 4.42 14.66
CA VAL A 228 -22.05 3.66 13.77
C VAL A 228 -22.63 3.60 12.37
N ILE A 229 -21.86 4.12 11.40
CA ILE A 229 -22.11 3.92 9.98
C ILE A 229 -21.33 2.69 9.54
N TRP A 230 -22.01 1.54 9.57
CA TRP A 230 -21.41 0.21 9.38
C TRP A 230 -20.65 0.06 8.06
N HIS A 231 -21.17 0.59 6.96
CA HIS A 231 -20.47 0.55 5.68
C HIS A 231 -19.10 1.24 5.78
N TYR A 232 -19.03 2.47 6.33
CA TYR A 232 -17.74 3.15 6.53
C TYR A 232 -16.83 2.38 7.49
N LEU A 233 -17.37 1.84 8.58
CA LEU A 233 -16.57 1.07 9.52
C LEU A 233 -15.95 -0.16 8.86
N CYS A 234 -16.70 -0.90 8.03
CA CYS A 234 -16.22 -2.09 7.34
C CYS A 234 -15.08 -1.83 6.34
N ILE A 235 -14.92 -0.59 5.87
CA ILE A 235 -13.79 -0.19 5.00
C ILE A 235 -12.48 -0.13 5.80
N TYR A 236 -12.53 0.39 7.04
CA TYR A 236 -11.33 0.81 7.77
C TYR A 236 -11.03 -0.02 9.04
N ILE A 237 -12.00 -0.77 9.57
CA ILE A 237 -11.83 -1.51 10.83
C ILE A 237 -10.92 -2.73 10.66
N ASN A 238 -9.95 -2.91 11.55
CA ASN A 238 -9.10 -4.11 11.57
C ASN A 238 -9.53 -5.13 12.62
N ASP A 239 -10.38 -4.73 13.58
CA ASP A 239 -10.95 -5.61 14.59
C ASP A 239 -12.12 -6.41 14.02
N MET A 240 -11.83 -7.60 13.50
CA MET A 240 -12.87 -8.51 13.00
C MET A 240 -13.76 -9.08 14.12
N SER A 241 -13.26 -9.14 15.37
CA SER A 241 -14.05 -9.64 16.50
C SER A 241 -15.19 -8.69 16.86
N PHE A 242 -14.95 -7.38 16.75
CA PHE A 242 -15.99 -6.37 16.88
C PHE A 242 -17.06 -6.52 15.80
N LEU A 243 -16.68 -6.72 14.54
CA LEU A 243 -17.63 -6.94 13.44
C LEU A 243 -18.44 -8.22 13.65
N GLU A 244 -17.78 -9.30 14.04
CA GLU A 244 -18.41 -10.60 14.26
C GLU A 244 -19.45 -10.55 15.40
N LYS A 245 -19.16 -9.82 16.49
CA LYS A 245 -20.11 -9.55 17.58
C LYS A 245 -21.38 -8.82 17.12
N HIS A 246 -21.30 -8.11 16.01
CA HIS A 246 -22.38 -7.29 15.44
C HIS A 246 -22.72 -7.69 14.00
N ILE A 247 -22.63 -8.99 13.70
CA ILE A 247 -22.83 -9.54 12.36
C ILE A 247 -24.21 -9.18 11.78
N ASP A 248 -25.23 -9.06 12.65
CA ASP A 248 -26.61 -8.70 12.30
C ASP A 248 -26.75 -7.27 11.75
N LYS A 249 -25.73 -6.44 11.91
CA LYS A 249 -25.67 -5.08 11.39
C LYS A 249 -25.01 -4.98 10.01
N LEU A 250 -24.37 -6.05 9.53
CA LEU A 250 -23.64 -6.03 8.27
C LEU A 250 -24.58 -6.28 7.09
N ASN A 251 -24.67 -5.30 6.20
CA ASN A 251 -25.45 -5.40 4.97
C ASN A 251 -24.59 -5.89 3.78
N ALA A 252 -25.18 -6.00 2.60
CA ALA A 252 -24.46 -6.42 1.40
C ALA A 252 -23.26 -5.50 1.06
N GLU A 253 -23.38 -4.19 1.31
CA GLU A 253 -22.28 -3.25 1.08
C GLU A 253 -21.11 -3.50 2.04
N CYS A 254 -21.39 -3.81 3.31
CA CYS A 254 -20.37 -4.23 4.28
C CYS A 254 -19.61 -5.45 3.77
N TRP A 255 -20.34 -6.48 3.32
CA TRP A 255 -19.74 -7.73 2.86
C TRP A 255 -18.94 -7.57 1.55
N SER A 256 -19.40 -6.72 0.63
CA SER A 256 -18.62 -6.32 -0.56
C SER A 256 -17.30 -5.64 -0.16
N GLU A 257 -17.34 -4.73 0.81
CA GLU A 257 -16.14 -4.05 1.31
C GLU A 257 -15.19 -4.98 2.08
N LEU A 258 -15.72 -5.93 2.83
CA LEU A 258 -14.92 -6.95 3.52
C LEU A 258 -14.30 -7.93 2.53
N SER A 259 -15.02 -8.31 1.47
CA SER A 259 -14.56 -9.29 0.47
C SER A 259 -13.26 -8.87 -0.21
N LYS A 260 -13.00 -7.57 -0.41
CA LYS A 260 -11.74 -7.09 -0.99
C LYS A 260 -10.58 -6.92 0.02
N ARG A 261 -10.78 -7.19 1.32
CA ARG A 261 -9.81 -6.91 2.39
C ARG A 261 -9.17 -8.18 2.93
N ALA A 262 -7.84 -8.27 2.87
CA ALA A 262 -7.09 -9.43 3.38
C ALA A 262 -7.36 -9.71 4.87
N VAL A 263 -7.50 -8.68 5.69
CA VAL A 263 -7.78 -8.82 7.14
C VAL A 263 -9.14 -9.46 7.43
N ALA A 264 -10.08 -9.42 6.49
CA ALA A 264 -11.41 -9.97 6.65
C ALA A 264 -11.53 -11.44 6.21
N VAL A 265 -10.48 -12.03 5.63
CA VAL A 265 -10.48 -13.42 5.14
C VAL A 265 -10.97 -14.43 6.19
N PRO A 266 -10.51 -14.41 7.46
CA PRO A 266 -11.03 -15.33 8.48
C PRO A 266 -12.53 -15.19 8.74
N LEU A 267 -13.06 -13.96 8.62
CA LEU A 267 -14.49 -13.71 8.76
C LEU A 267 -15.26 -14.24 7.54
N LEU A 268 -14.73 -14.04 6.33
CA LEU A 268 -15.31 -14.53 5.07
C LEU A 268 -15.35 -16.06 5.03
N GLU A 269 -14.32 -16.74 5.52
CA GLU A 269 -14.27 -18.21 5.62
C GLU A 269 -15.35 -18.75 6.57
N LYS A 270 -15.69 -18.00 7.61
CA LYS A 270 -16.75 -18.37 8.57
C LYS A 270 -18.16 -18.16 7.99
N TYR A 271 -18.31 -17.20 7.08
CA TYR A 271 -19.59 -16.80 6.49
C TYR A 271 -19.53 -16.77 4.95
N PRO A 272 -19.28 -17.92 4.29
CA PRO A 272 -19.02 -17.99 2.85
C PRO A 272 -20.21 -17.57 1.98
N GLU A 273 -21.44 -17.64 2.50
CA GLU A 273 -22.66 -17.20 1.83
C GLU A 273 -22.70 -15.70 1.56
N HIS A 274 -21.87 -14.93 2.26
CA HIS A 274 -21.78 -13.48 2.13
C HIS A 274 -20.62 -13.01 1.24
N ILE A 275 -19.82 -13.92 0.71
CA ILE A 275 -18.69 -13.58 -0.15
C ILE A 275 -19.19 -12.93 -1.45
N ASP A 276 -18.73 -11.70 -1.69
CA ASP A 276 -18.80 -11.07 -3.00
C ASP A 276 -17.56 -11.50 -3.80
N TRP A 277 -17.74 -12.48 -4.70
CA TRP A 277 -16.66 -13.09 -5.46
C TRP A 277 -15.96 -12.13 -6.44
N VAL A 278 -16.68 -11.14 -6.97
CA VAL A 278 -16.08 -10.10 -7.83
C VAL A 278 -15.11 -9.27 -7.00
N ARG A 279 -15.53 -8.84 -5.80
CA ARG A 279 -14.66 -8.10 -4.87
C ARG A 279 -13.56 -8.97 -4.27
N LEU A 280 -13.83 -10.25 -4.01
CA LEU A 280 -12.83 -11.21 -3.53
C LEU A 280 -11.72 -11.41 -4.55
N SER A 281 -12.00 -11.28 -5.84
CA SER A 281 -11.00 -11.39 -6.90
C SER A 281 -9.87 -10.35 -6.76
N LEU A 282 -10.13 -9.18 -6.13
CA LEU A 282 -9.10 -8.18 -5.77
C LEU A 282 -8.28 -8.54 -4.51
N ASN A 283 -8.77 -9.48 -3.69
CA ASN A 283 -8.24 -9.73 -2.37
C ASN A 283 -6.99 -10.61 -2.42
N ALA A 284 -5.82 -9.99 -2.33
CA ALA A 284 -4.54 -10.70 -2.31
C ALA A 284 -4.37 -11.69 -1.14
N GLY A 285 -5.12 -11.51 -0.05
CA GLY A 285 -5.12 -12.43 1.09
C GLY A 285 -6.04 -13.64 0.92
N ALA A 286 -6.90 -13.66 -0.10
CA ALA A 286 -7.92 -14.70 -0.30
C ALA A 286 -7.65 -15.57 -1.54
N ILE A 287 -6.40 -15.59 -2.02
CA ILE A 287 -6.03 -16.28 -3.25
C ILE A 287 -6.33 -17.78 -3.20
N HIS A 288 -6.17 -18.41 -2.03
CA HIS A 288 -6.49 -19.82 -1.80
C HIS A 288 -7.99 -20.13 -1.92
N LEU A 289 -8.88 -19.15 -1.69
CA LEU A 289 -10.31 -19.29 -1.96
C LEU A 289 -10.56 -19.23 -3.46
N LEU A 290 -9.91 -18.31 -4.19
CA LEU A 290 -10.04 -18.21 -5.65
C LEU A 290 -9.52 -19.47 -6.36
N GLU A 291 -8.44 -20.08 -5.85
CA GLU A 291 -7.92 -21.36 -6.34
C GLU A 291 -8.92 -22.53 -6.20
N GLN A 292 -9.74 -22.52 -5.15
CA GLN A 292 -10.75 -23.55 -4.91
C GLN A 292 -12.00 -23.38 -5.77
N TYR A 293 -12.29 -22.14 -6.20
CA TYR A 293 -13.49 -21.79 -6.96
C TYR A 293 -13.15 -20.99 -8.23
N PRO A 294 -12.40 -21.58 -9.18
CA PRO A 294 -11.93 -20.89 -10.38
C PRO A 294 -13.08 -20.36 -11.26
N GLU A 295 -14.27 -20.94 -11.18
CA GLU A 295 -15.47 -20.50 -11.89
C GLU A 295 -16.10 -19.22 -11.31
N LYS A 296 -15.67 -18.80 -10.12
CA LYS A 296 -16.13 -17.58 -9.45
C LYS A 296 -15.21 -16.39 -9.66
N ILE A 297 -14.05 -16.61 -10.27
CA ILE A 297 -13.05 -15.57 -10.50
C ILE A 297 -13.59 -14.57 -11.51
N ASP A 298 -13.52 -13.29 -11.15
CA ASP A 298 -13.60 -12.19 -12.10
C ASP A 298 -12.17 -11.86 -12.55
N TRP A 299 -11.84 -12.16 -13.81
CA TRP A 299 -10.47 -12.06 -14.33
C TRP A 299 -9.99 -10.62 -14.48
N GLY A 300 -10.89 -9.67 -14.72
CA GLY A 300 -10.56 -8.24 -14.75
C GLY A 300 -10.15 -7.76 -13.37
N PHE A 301 -10.96 -8.08 -12.34
CA PHE A 301 -10.64 -7.75 -10.95
C PHE A 301 -9.41 -8.54 -10.44
N LEU A 302 -9.21 -9.77 -10.88
CA LEU A 302 -8.00 -10.54 -10.57
C LEU A 302 -6.74 -9.90 -11.15
N SER A 303 -6.82 -9.19 -12.27
CA SER A 303 -5.69 -8.49 -12.88
C SER A 303 -5.07 -7.42 -11.95
N ALA A 304 -5.88 -6.84 -11.07
CA ALA A 304 -5.43 -5.91 -10.02
C ALA A 304 -4.97 -6.62 -8.72
N ASN A 305 -5.12 -7.95 -8.62
CA ASN A 305 -4.70 -8.74 -7.46
C ASN A 305 -3.20 -9.03 -7.51
N ARG A 306 -2.46 -8.47 -6.55
CA ARG A 306 -0.99 -8.61 -6.48
C ARG A 306 -0.49 -10.05 -6.29
N ASN A 307 -1.34 -10.93 -5.77
CA ASN A 307 -1.03 -12.36 -5.61
C ASN A 307 -1.73 -13.23 -6.66
N GLY A 308 -2.41 -12.63 -7.65
CA GLY A 308 -3.18 -13.32 -8.68
C GLY A 308 -2.41 -13.69 -9.95
N SER A 309 -1.16 -13.22 -10.10
CA SER A 309 -0.40 -13.38 -11.34
C SER A 309 -0.25 -14.84 -11.79
N HIS A 310 -0.06 -15.81 -10.90
CA HIS A 310 0.07 -17.22 -11.29
C HIS A 310 -1.23 -17.84 -11.81
N LEU A 311 -2.39 -17.27 -11.46
CA LEU A 311 -3.69 -17.67 -12.00
C LEU A 311 -3.94 -17.03 -13.38
N LEU A 312 -3.47 -15.79 -13.57
CA LEU A 312 -3.59 -15.05 -14.82
C LEU A 312 -2.63 -15.54 -15.90
N PHE A 313 -1.40 -15.91 -15.52
CA PHE A 313 -0.32 -16.24 -16.43
C PHE A 313 0.07 -17.70 -16.28
N ARG A 314 -0.41 -18.55 -17.21
CA ARG A 314 -0.10 -19.99 -17.19
C ARG A 314 1.19 -20.24 -17.96
N LEU A 315 1.97 -21.24 -17.53
CA LEU A 315 3.18 -21.62 -18.25
C LEU A 315 2.86 -22.20 -19.63
N ASP A 316 3.55 -21.71 -20.66
CA ASP A 316 3.54 -22.32 -21.98
C ASP A 316 4.50 -23.52 -22.01
N HIS A 317 4.05 -24.65 -21.48
CA HIS A 317 4.87 -25.86 -21.44
C HIS A 317 5.28 -26.38 -22.82
N LEU A 318 4.49 -26.09 -23.86
CA LEU A 318 4.81 -26.48 -25.22
C LEU A 318 5.96 -25.62 -25.74
N ARG A 319 5.81 -24.30 -25.64
CA ARG A 319 6.86 -23.38 -26.08
C ARG A 319 8.16 -23.56 -25.30
N MET A 320 8.07 -23.71 -23.99
CA MET A 320 9.24 -23.97 -23.14
C MET A 320 9.92 -25.31 -23.49
N ARG A 321 9.16 -26.32 -23.94
CA ARG A 321 9.74 -27.58 -24.43
C ARG A 321 10.46 -27.39 -25.76
N GLU A 322 9.86 -26.65 -26.69
CA GLU A 322 10.46 -26.34 -28.00
C GLU A 322 11.75 -25.52 -27.85
N ASP A 323 11.73 -24.47 -27.02
CA ASP A 323 12.90 -23.64 -26.75
C ASP A 323 14.04 -24.43 -26.07
N ASN A 324 13.71 -25.58 -25.47
CA ASN A 324 14.66 -26.47 -24.79
C ASN A 324 15.10 -27.68 -25.64
N ASP A 325 14.73 -27.75 -26.93
CA ASP A 325 15.00 -28.95 -27.74
C ASP A 325 16.50 -29.25 -27.85
N ALA A 326 17.34 -28.22 -27.97
CA ALA A 326 18.79 -28.36 -28.04
C ALA A 326 19.45 -28.88 -26.75
N PHE A 327 18.84 -28.65 -25.58
CA PHE A 327 19.33 -29.11 -24.28
C PHE A 327 18.55 -30.33 -23.74
N LYS A 328 17.50 -30.75 -24.45
CA LYS A 328 16.65 -31.89 -24.10
C LYS A 328 17.45 -33.18 -23.97
N GLU A 329 18.36 -33.46 -24.89
CA GLU A 329 19.19 -34.67 -24.87
C GLU A 329 20.13 -34.69 -23.66
N GLU A 330 20.81 -33.58 -23.38
CA GLU A 330 21.72 -33.45 -22.23
C GLU A 330 20.96 -33.53 -20.90
N LEU A 331 19.82 -32.86 -20.78
CA LEU A 331 18.97 -32.91 -19.60
C LEU A 331 18.41 -34.32 -19.38
N THR A 332 17.99 -35.00 -20.44
CA THR A 332 17.50 -36.39 -20.39
C THR A 332 18.63 -37.31 -19.90
N ALA A 333 19.82 -37.21 -20.49
CA ALA A 333 20.98 -38.00 -20.06
C ALA A 333 21.33 -37.76 -18.58
N TYR A 334 21.23 -36.53 -18.09
CA TYR A 334 21.48 -36.18 -16.68
C TYR A 334 20.38 -36.63 -15.71
N VAL A 335 19.11 -36.53 -16.10
CA VAL A 335 17.97 -36.95 -15.26
C VAL A 335 17.92 -38.48 -15.15
N PHE A 336 18.14 -39.18 -16.26
CA PHE A 336 18.13 -40.64 -16.32
C PHE A 336 19.49 -41.28 -15.99
N GLU A 337 20.41 -40.52 -15.41
CA GLU A 337 21.67 -41.04 -14.89
C GLU A 337 21.38 -42.12 -13.81
N PRO A 338 21.87 -43.36 -13.96
CA PRO A 338 21.48 -44.48 -13.08
C PRO A 338 21.71 -44.22 -11.59
N GLY A 339 22.78 -43.51 -11.23
CA GLY A 339 23.07 -43.14 -9.84
C GLY A 339 22.00 -42.21 -9.26
N ARG A 340 21.50 -41.25 -10.05
CA ARG A 340 20.44 -40.33 -9.65
C ARG A 340 19.08 -40.99 -9.52
N LEU A 341 18.73 -41.84 -10.48
CA LEU A 341 17.49 -42.62 -10.42
C LEU A 341 17.48 -43.54 -9.20
N MET A 342 18.59 -44.21 -8.91
CA MET A 342 18.71 -45.07 -7.72
C MET A 342 18.48 -44.28 -6.43
N ARG A 343 19.07 -43.08 -6.31
CA ARG A 343 18.86 -42.18 -5.17
C ARG A 343 17.39 -41.77 -5.00
N LEU A 344 16.71 -41.43 -6.10
CA LEU A 344 15.28 -41.09 -6.09
C LEU A 344 14.41 -42.29 -5.69
N CYS A 345 14.68 -43.46 -6.25
CA CYS A 345 14.00 -44.71 -5.89
C CYS A 345 14.14 -45.04 -4.40
N THR A 346 15.34 -44.89 -3.83
CA THR A 346 15.55 -45.06 -2.38
C THR A 346 14.78 -44.01 -1.57
N HIS A 347 14.71 -42.76 -2.02
CA HIS A 347 14.02 -41.69 -1.31
C HIS A 347 12.49 -41.89 -1.25
N PHE A 348 11.89 -42.40 -2.33
CA PHE A 348 10.45 -42.61 -2.46
C PHE A 348 10.00 -44.07 -2.19
N ASP A 349 10.90 -44.94 -1.73
CA ASP A 349 10.66 -46.37 -1.50
C ASP A 349 10.08 -47.11 -2.73
N ILE A 350 10.68 -46.85 -3.89
CA ILE A 350 10.30 -47.44 -5.18
C ILE A 350 11.37 -48.47 -5.59
N ASP A 351 10.97 -49.72 -5.90
CA ASP A 351 11.90 -50.70 -6.47
C ASP A 351 12.28 -50.30 -7.91
N PHE A 352 13.56 -49.94 -8.09
CA PHE A 352 14.12 -49.52 -9.37
C PHE A 352 13.99 -50.58 -10.48
N ARG A 353 13.93 -51.87 -10.12
CA ARG A 353 13.79 -52.98 -11.09
C ARG A 353 12.45 -52.94 -11.83
N ASN A 354 11.42 -52.34 -11.23
CA ASN A 354 10.10 -52.22 -11.86
C ASN A 354 10.09 -51.24 -13.04
N TYR A 355 11.05 -50.30 -13.09
CA TYR A 355 11.17 -49.32 -14.18
C TYR A 355 12.02 -49.79 -15.35
N LEU A 356 12.94 -50.73 -15.13
CA LEU A 356 13.81 -51.28 -16.18
C LEU A 356 13.10 -52.29 -17.10
N GLN A 357 11.87 -52.71 -16.77
CA GLN A 357 11.10 -53.68 -17.58
C GLN A 357 10.17 -53.03 -18.62
N VAL A 358 10.10 -51.70 -18.69
CA VAL A 358 9.11 -50.97 -19.51
C VAL A 358 9.75 -50.19 -20.68
N TYR A 359 11.06 -50.30 -20.91
CA TYR A 359 11.74 -49.67 -22.06
C TYR A 359 12.58 -50.66 -22.86
#